data_AF-A0A6I3KML1-F1
#
_entry.id   AF-A0A6I3KML1-F1
#
_cell.length_a   1.000
_cell.length_b   1.000
_cell.length_c   1.000
_cell.angle_alpha   90.00
_cell.angle_beta   90.00
_cell.angle_gamma   90.00
#
_symmetry.space_group_name_H-M   'P 1'
#
loop_
_entity.id
_entity.type
_entity.pdbx_description
1 polymer ?
#
loop_
_entity_poly.entity_id
_entity_poly.type
_entity_poly.pdbx_seq_one_letter_code
_entity_poly.pdbx_strand_id
1 'polypeptide(L)'
;MLRILLSVGNIVFSLILGALLMAFVAIYSPETLSTMLDWARSFKAVITGTGLDAKYNIWLQLLLEERQLLLMFFTIIARIILAVLAYPIVLLREKT
;
A
#
# COMPACT_ATOMS: atom_id res chain seq x y z
N MET A 1 4.58 -0.48 -27.22
CA MET A 1 5.48 0.34 -26.39
C MET A 1 4.73 1.32 -25.48
N LEU A 2 3.95 2.28 -26.00
CA LEU A 2 3.27 3.30 -25.18
C LEU A 2 2.35 2.73 -24.06
N ARG A 3 1.61 1.65 -24.33
CA ARG A 3 0.76 0.98 -23.31
C ARG A 3 1.57 0.42 -22.13
N ILE A 4 2.75 -0.13 -22.39
CA ILE A 4 3.64 -0.67 -21.37
C ILE A 4 4.22 0.49 -20.54
N LEU A 5 4.63 1.58 -21.20
CA LEU A 5 5.14 2.77 -20.53
C LEU A 5 4.09 3.38 -19.59
N LEU A 6 2.84 3.51 -20.05
CA LEU A 6 1.73 4.01 -19.22
C LEU A 6 1.41 3.06 -18.06
N SER A 7 1.48 1.74 -18.29
CA SER A 7 1.26 0.75 -17.23
C SER A 7 2.36 0.79 -16.17
N VAL A 8 3.64 0.85 -16.57
CA VAL A 8 4.78 0.94 -15.65
C VAL A 8 4.77 2.28 -14.92
N GLY A 9 4.48 3.37 -15.63
CA GLY A 9 4.32 4.70 -15.05
C GLY A 9 3.22 4.74 -13.99
N ASN A 10 2.07 4.10 -14.24
CA ASN A 10 1.00 4.01 -13.25
C ASN A 10 1.41 3.22 -12.00
N ILE A 11 2.17 2.13 -12.15
CA ILE A 11 2.68 1.35 -11.02
C ILE A 11 3.61 2.22 -10.17
N VAL A 12 4.62 2.84 -10.77
CA VAL A 12 5.60 3.69 -10.07
C VAL A 12 4.93 4.90 -9.43
N PHE A 13 4.01 5.55 -10.15
CA PHE A 13 3.26 6.69 -9.66
C PHE A 13 2.40 6.32 -8.44
N SER A 14 1.72 5.17 -8.46
CA SER A 14 0.94 4.70 -7.32
C SER A 14 1.79 4.43 -6.08
N LEU A 15 3.04 3.98 -6.27
CA LEU A 15 4.01 3.73 -5.21
C LEU A 15 4.50 5.03 -4.55
N ILE A 16 4.83 6.03 -5.38
CA ILE A 16 5.21 7.36 -4.92
C ILE A 16 4.04 8.03 -4.20
N LEU A 17 2.83 7.92 -4.74
CA LEU A 17 1.63 8.52 -4.17
C LEU A 17 1.26 7.87 -2.83
N GLY A 18 1.45 6.55 -2.69
CA GLY A 18 1.33 5.84 -1.42
C GLY A 18 2.34 6.34 -0.36
N ALA A 19 3.61 6.52 -0.76
CA ALA A 19 4.63 7.08 0.14
C ALA A 19 4.32 8.53 0.54
N LEU A 20 3.83 9.35 -0.38
CA LEU A 20 3.41 10.73 -0.10
C LEU A 20 2.22 10.79 0.85
N LEU A 21 1.21 9.93 0.67
CA LEU A 21 0.07 9.84 1.60
C LEU A 21 0.53 9.43 2.99
N MET A 22 1.43 8.45 3.10
CA MET A 22 2.02 8.05 4.37
C MET A 22 2.77 9.20 5.04
N ALA A 23 3.59 9.94 4.28
CA ALA A 23 4.31 11.11 4.78
C ALA A 23 3.36 12.25 5.19
N PHE A 24 2.27 12.45 4.44
CA PHE A 24 1.23 13.43 4.75
C PHE A 24 0.56 13.10 6.09
N VAL A 25 0.14 11.84 6.29
CA VAL A 25 -0.44 11.40 7.56
C VAL A 25 0.57 11.53 8.70
N ALA A 26 1.85 11.21 8.46
CA ALA A 26 2.91 11.34 9.46
C ALA A 26 3.11 12.78 9.96
N ILE A 27 2.96 13.78 9.08
CA ILE A 27 3.13 15.20 9.43
C ILE A 27 1.86 15.78 10.07
N TYR A 28 0.68 15.48 9.51
CA TYR A 28 -0.58 16.11 9.95
C TYR A 28 -1.25 15.39 11.13
N SER A 29 -1.01 14.09 11.30
CA SER A 29 -1.61 13.31 12.40
C SER A 29 -0.69 12.18 12.85
N PRO A 30 0.33 12.49 13.69
CA PRO A 30 1.25 11.48 14.20
C PRO A 30 0.54 10.43 15.06
N GLU A 31 -0.54 10.80 15.75
CA GLU A 31 -1.38 9.88 16.53
C GLU A 31 -2.01 8.81 15.62
N THR A 32 -2.61 9.22 14.49
CA THR A 32 -3.18 8.28 13.52
C THR A 32 -2.12 7.33 12.97
N LEU A 33 -0.91 7.82 12.69
CA LEU A 33 0.19 6.98 12.22
C LEU A 33 0.60 5.96 13.29
N SER A 34 0.67 6.36 14.56
CA SER A 34 1.01 5.45 15.67
C SER A 34 -0.03 4.35 15.84
N THR A 35 -1.33 4.69 15.81
CA THR A 35 -2.42 3.70 15.87
C THR A 35 -2.37 2.75 14.68
N MET A 36 -2.04 3.24 13.48
CA MET A 36 -1.89 2.40 12.29
C MET A 36 -0.67 1.47 12.39
N LEU A 37 0.44 1.92 12.99
CA LEU A 37 1.61 1.08 13.23
C LEU A 37 1.31 -0.02 14.24
N ASP A 38 0.55 0.28 15.30
CA ASP A 38 0.10 -0.71 16.28
C ASP A 38 -0.86 -1.73 15.65
N TRP A 39 -1.70 -1.29 14.72
CA TRP A 39 -2.50 -2.17 13.87
C TRP A 39 -1.65 -3.06 12.98
N ALA A 40 -0.61 -2.51 12.34
CA ALA A 40 0.31 -3.28 11.51
C ALA A 40 1.07 -4.34 12.34
N ARG A 41 1.46 -4.00 13.57
CA ARG A 41 2.06 -4.96 14.52
C ARG A 41 1.09 -6.06 14.90
N SER A 42 -0.16 -5.72 15.19
CA SER A 42 -1.22 -6.69 15.50
C SER A 42 -1.50 -7.62 14.32
N PHE A 43 -1.55 -7.07 13.11
CA PHE A 43 -1.73 -7.83 11.87
C PHE A 43 -0.55 -8.76 11.59
N LYS A 44 0.69 -8.29 11.81
CA LYS A 44 1.90 -9.13 11.74
C LYS A 44 1.78 -10.29 12.73
N ALA A 45 1.38 -10.01 13.97
CA ALA A 45 1.22 -11.05 15.01
C ALA A 45 0.20 -12.11 14.60
N VAL A 46 -0.92 -11.72 13.99
CA VAL A 46 -1.92 -12.66 13.44
C VAL A 46 -1.30 -13.54 12.34
N ILE A 47 -0.61 -12.95 11.36
CA ILE A 47 0.02 -13.70 10.26
C ILE A 47 1.12 -14.64 10.76
N THR A 48 1.94 -14.20 11.70
CA THR A 48 3.02 -15.03 12.27
C THR A 48 2.51 -16.07 13.27
N GLY A 49 1.28 -15.90 13.77
CA GLY A 49 0.64 -16.75 14.78
C GLY A 49 -0.12 -17.95 14.21
N THR A 50 -0.33 -18.05 12.89
CA THR A 50 -1.10 -19.13 12.25
C THR A 50 -0.38 -20.49 12.18
N GLY A 51 0.55 -20.77 13.09
CA GLY A 51 1.21 -22.08 13.20
C GLY A 51 2.18 -22.41 12.06
N LEU A 52 2.70 -21.39 11.37
CA LEU A 52 3.76 -21.57 10.36
C LEU A 52 5.04 -22.08 11.04
N ASP A 53 5.61 -23.13 10.46
CA ASP A 53 6.85 -23.77 10.94
C ASP A 53 7.94 -22.70 11.13
N ALA A 54 8.72 -22.80 12.23
CA ALA A 54 9.58 -21.73 12.73
C ALA A 54 10.57 -21.21 11.68
N LYS A 55 10.93 -22.08 10.73
CA LYS A 55 11.79 -21.77 9.59
C LYS A 55 11.19 -20.72 8.64
N TYR A 56 9.89 -20.73 8.41
CA TYR A 56 9.19 -19.73 7.60
C TYR A 56 8.89 -18.46 8.38
N ASN A 57 8.69 -18.60 9.69
CA ASN A 57 8.36 -17.47 10.56
C ASN A 57 9.53 -16.48 10.68
N ILE A 58 10.78 -16.95 10.60
CA ILE A 58 11.98 -16.10 10.57
C ILE A 58 12.01 -15.22 9.31
N TRP A 59 11.73 -15.80 8.14
CA TRP A 59 11.67 -15.04 6.88
C TRP A 59 10.50 -14.06 6.87
N LEU A 60 9.35 -14.46 7.39
CA LEU A 60 8.20 -13.56 7.55
C LEU A 60 8.50 -12.42 8.50
N GLN A 61 9.15 -12.66 9.65
CA GLN A 61 9.52 -11.59 10.57
C GLN A 61 10.52 -10.61 9.98
N LEU A 62 11.47 -11.10 9.17
CA LEU A 62 12.49 -10.29 8.49
C LEU A 62 11.90 -9.47 7.34
N LEU A 63 11.00 -10.05 6.55
CA LEU A 63 10.42 -9.40 5.36
C LEU A 63 9.20 -8.53 5.68
N LEU A 64 8.47 -8.81 6.75
CA LEU A 64 7.32 -8.00 7.21
C LEU A 64 7.78 -7.01 8.27
N GLU A 65 8.41 -5.92 7.85
CA GLU A 65 8.53 -4.75 8.71
C GLU A 65 7.21 -3.98 8.80
N GLU A 66 6.89 -3.46 9.99
CA GLU A 66 5.65 -2.71 10.29
C GLU A 66 5.49 -1.51 9.34
N ARG A 67 6.59 -0.82 9.03
CA ARG A 67 6.61 0.29 8.07
C ARG A 67 6.30 -0.13 6.64
N GLN A 68 6.76 -1.30 6.23
CA GLN A 68 6.55 -1.81 4.88
C GLN A 68 5.10 -2.26 4.69
N LEU A 69 4.53 -2.91 5.71
CA LEU A 69 3.09 -3.19 5.78
C LEU A 69 2.26 -1.91 5.67
N LEU A 70 2.63 -0.87 6.42
CA LEU A 70 1.94 0.43 6.37
C LEU A 70 2.03 1.06 4.98
N LEU A 71 3.22 1.05 4.38
CA LEU A 71 3.44 1.58 3.03
C LEU A 71 2.60 0.81 2.00
N MET A 72 2.54 -0.51 2.09
CA MET A 72 1.69 -1.34 1.23
C MET A 72 0.22 -0.98 1.40
N PHE A 73 -0.25 -0.79 2.64
CA PHE A 73 -1.61 -0.35 2.92
C PHE A 73 -1.93 1.02 2.28
N PHE A 74 -1.07 2.02 2.48
CA PHE A 74 -1.22 3.33 1.84
C PHE A 74 -1.15 3.27 0.32
N THR A 75 -0.31 2.41 -0.24
CA THR A 75 -0.20 2.19 -1.69
C THR A 75 -1.47 1.56 -2.26
N ILE A 76 -2.10 0.62 -1.54
CA ILE A 76 -3.39 0.06 -1.95
C ILE A 76 -4.48 1.13 -1.93
N ILE A 77 -4.53 1.97 -0.88
CA ILE A 77 -5.47 3.10 -0.83
C ILE A 77 -5.23 4.06 -1.99
N ALA A 78 -3.97 4.45 -2.23
CA ALA A 78 -3.59 5.29 -3.35
C ALA A 78 -4.10 4.73 -4.68
N ARG A 79 -4.00 3.41 -4.87
CA ARG A 79 -4.50 2.73 -6.07
C ARG A 79 -6.03 2.77 -6.18
N ILE A 80 -6.75 2.58 -5.08
CA ILE A 80 -8.21 2.69 -5.07
C ILE A 80 -8.62 4.11 -5.46
N ILE A 81 -7.97 5.13 -4.87
CA ILE A 81 -8.21 6.54 -5.20
C ILE A 81 -7.95 6.79 -6.69
N LEU A 82 -6.79 6.35 -7.21
CA LEU A 82 -6.44 6.51 -8.62
C LEU A 82 -7.42 5.77 -9.54
N ALA A 83 -7.89 4.57 -9.17
CA ALA A 83 -8.87 3.83 -9.95
C ALA A 83 -10.22 4.56 -9.99
N VAL A 84 -10.70 5.10 -8.86
CA VAL A 84 -11.93 5.89 -8.79
C VAL A 84 -11.81 7.18 -9.62
N LEU A 85 -10.66 7.87 -9.56
CA LEU A 85 -10.41 9.08 -10.33
C LEU A 85 -10.22 8.81 -11.83
N ALA A 86 -9.66 7.66 -12.20
CA ALA A 86 -9.47 7.25 -13.59
C ALA A 86 -10.75 6.70 -14.23
N TYR A 87 -11.68 6.17 -13.44
CA TYR A 87 -12.97 5.64 -13.90
C TYR A 87 -13.74 6.57 -14.85
N PRO A 88 -13.96 7.86 -14.56
CA PRO A 88 -14.66 8.76 -15.49
C PRO A 88 -13.92 8.96 -16.82
N ILE A 89 -12.58 8.91 -16.83
CA ILE A 89 -11.77 9.03 -18.05
C ILE A 89 -11.93 7.78 -18.93
N VAL A 90 -11.99 6.60 -18.30
CA VAL A 90 -12.28 5.33 -19.01
C VAL A 90 -13.69 5.35 -19.60
N LEU A 91 -14.67 5.83 -18.85
CA LEU A 91 -16.07 5.93 -19.31
C LEU A 91 -16.21 6.85 -20.54
N LEU A 92 -15.50 7.98 -20.56
CA LEU A 92 -15.50 8.91 -21.70
C LEU A 92 -14.90 8.28 -22.96
N ARG A 93 -13.91 7.40 -22.80
CA ARG A 93 -13.27 6.69 -23.91
C ARG A 93 -14.16 5.60 -24.51
N GLU A 94 -15.04 4.98 -23.73
CA GLU A 94 -15.98 3.96 -24.25
C GLU A 94 -17.16 4.58 -25.02
N LYS A 95 -17.44 5.86 -24.79
CA LYS A 95 -18.54 6.59 -25.43
C LYS A 95 -18.20 7.24 -26.78
N THR A 96 -16.92 7.22 -27.17
CA THR A 96 -16.39 7.82 -28.42
C THR A 96 -15.89 6.73 -29.36
#